data_AF-A0A1V4RF51-F1
#
_entry.id   AF-A0A1V4RF51-F1
#
_cell.length_a   1.000
_cell.length_b   1.000
_cell.length_c   1.000
_cell.angle_alpha   90.00
_cell.angle_beta   90.00
_cell.angle_gamma   90.00
#
_symmetry.space_group_name_H-M   'P 1'
#
loop_
_entity.id
_entity.type
_entity.pdbx_description
1 polymer ?
#
loop_
_entity_poly.entity_id
_entity_poly.type
_entity_poly.pdbx_seq_one_letter_code
_entity_poly.pdbx_strand_id
1 'polypeptide(L)'
;MNKQLEKLISLHDLDVMIADLGRKDIIKREMEMGLQSDDALEELKKLREEYCGSINRKWRGLYNQLTRHYGNAVVPALMGRCAGCLTRLPTAVCSDPERNMKIHTCPTCGRIIYWAD
;
A
#
# COMPACT_ATOMS: atom_id res chain seq x y z
N MET A 1 -7.30 12.86 -7.40
CA MET A 1 -5.95 12.31 -7.14
C MET A 1 -5.52 11.51 -8.37
N ASN A 2 -4.24 11.17 -8.50
CA ASN A 2 -3.74 10.40 -9.63
C ASN A 2 -4.34 8.98 -9.63
N LYS A 3 -4.95 8.54 -10.73
CA LYS A 3 -5.60 7.22 -10.82
C LYS A 3 -4.66 6.04 -10.56
N GLN A 4 -3.37 6.15 -10.93
CA GLN A 4 -2.40 5.08 -10.65
C GLN A 4 -2.02 5.08 -9.17
N LEU A 5 -1.93 6.25 -8.53
CA LEU A 5 -1.69 6.36 -7.09
C LEU A 5 -2.84 5.75 -6.29
N GLU A 6 -4.10 6.04 -6.66
CA GLU A 6 -5.30 5.46 -6.03
C GLU A 6 -5.24 3.93 -6.07
N LYS A 7 -4.94 3.36 -7.25
CA LYS A 7 -4.81 1.91 -7.41
C LYS A 7 -3.67 1.30 -6.59
N LEU A 8 -2.56 2.01 -6.40
CA LEU A 8 -1.43 1.54 -5.60
C LEU A 8 -1.78 1.52 -4.11
N ILE A 9 -2.52 2.53 -3.62
CA ILE A 9 -3.05 2.55 -2.25
C ILE A 9 -4.00 1.37 -2.06
N SER A 10 -5.00 1.21 -2.95
CA SER A 10 -5.94 0.09 -2.85
C SER A 10 -5.25 -1.28 -2.92
N LEU A 11 -4.23 -1.44 -3.78
CA LEU A 11 -3.45 -2.67 -3.81
C LEU A 11 -2.70 -2.91 -2.49
N HIS A 12 -2.16 -1.85 -1.88
CA HIS A 12 -1.50 -1.97 -0.58
C HIS A 12 -2.48 -2.39 0.52
N ASP A 13 -3.66 -1.78 0.56
CA ASP A 13 -4.69 -2.12 1.52
C ASP A 13 -5.16 -3.57 1.36
N LEU A 14 -5.35 -4.03 0.12
CA LEU A 14 -5.65 -5.44 -0.16
C LEU A 14 -4.53 -6.38 0.31
N ASP A 15 -3.27 -6.03 0.08
CA ASP A 15 -2.13 -6.82 0.55
C ASP A 15 -2.08 -6.92 2.08
N VAL A 16 -2.41 -5.83 2.78
CA VAL A 16 -2.50 -5.81 4.24
C VAL A 16 -3.66 -6.70 4.73
N MET A 17 -4.84 -6.59 4.12
CA MET A 17 -6.00 -7.43 4.46
C MET A 17 -5.71 -8.92 4.25
N ILE A 18 -5.09 -9.29 3.11
CA ILE A 18 -4.70 -10.66 2.81
C ILE A 18 -3.68 -11.17 3.83
N ALA A 19 -2.69 -10.33 4.19
CA ALA A 19 -1.69 -10.69 5.18
C ALA A 19 -2.35 -10.95 6.55
N ASP A 20 -3.29 -10.11 6.97
CA ASP A 20 -3.99 -10.24 8.24
C ASP A 20 -4.86 -11.50 8.30
N LEU A 21 -5.69 -11.74 7.29
CA LEU A 21 -6.52 -12.95 7.22
C LEU A 21 -5.68 -14.23 7.09
N GLY A 22 -4.47 -14.15 6.52
CA GLY A 22 -3.53 -15.26 6.46
C GLY A 22 -2.83 -15.57 7.79
N ARG A 23 -2.94 -14.71 8.82
CA ARG A 23 -2.27 -14.91 10.10
C ARG A 23 -3.02 -15.93 10.97
N LYS A 24 -2.29 -16.97 11.41
CA LYS A 24 -2.83 -18.08 12.22
C LYS A 24 -3.50 -17.62 13.52
N ASP A 25 -3.01 -16.55 14.15
CA ASP A 25 -3.58 -16.02 15.39
C ASP A 25 -4.88 -15.24 15.19
N ILE A 26 -5.07 -14.65 14.00
CA ILE A 26 -6.33 -14.01 13.61
C ILE A 26 -7.35 -15.08 13.24
N ILE A 27 -6.96 -16.03 12.38
CA ILE A 27 -7.82 -17.17 11.98
C ILE A 27 -8.34 -17.91 13.23
N LYS A 28 -7.48 -18.20 14.20
CA LYS A 28 -7.88 -18.88 15.44
C LYS A 28 -8.92 -18.08 16.23
N ARG A 29 -8.74 -16.76 16.36
CA ARG A 29 -9.70 -15.89 17.06
C ARG A 29 -11.03 -15.80 16.33
N GLU A 30 -11.01 -15.71 15.01
CA GLU A 30 -12.24 -15.71 14.19
C GLU A 30 -13.01 -17.02 14.34
N MET A 31 -12.32 -18.16 14.31
CA MET A 31 -12.93 -19.47 14.58
C MET A 31 -13.52 -19.58 15.99
N GLU A 32 -12.83 -19.08 17.01
CA GLU A 32 -13.35 -19.01 18.40
C GLU A 32 -14.62 -18.15 18.51
N MET A 33 -14.77 -17.15 17.64
CA MET A 33 -15.95 -16.29 17.53
C MET A 33 -17.03 -16.83 16.57
N GLY A 34 -16.82 -18.01 15.97
CA GLY A 34 -17.75 -18.61 15.02
C GLY A 34 -17.78 -17.93 13.63
N LEU A 35 -16.75 -17.13 13.31
CA LEU A 35 -16.58 -16.51 12.00
C LEU A 35 -15.78 -17.46 11.09
N GLN A 36 -16.16 -17.52 9.81
CA GLN A 36 -15.43 -18.26 8.78
C GLN A 36 -14.97 -17.30 7.69
N SER A 37 -13.67 -17.34 7.38
CA SER A 37 -12.99 -16.38 6.51
C SER A 37 -12.24 -17.01 5.33
N ASP A 38 -12.36 -18.34 5.16
CA ASP A 38 -11.67 -19.09 4.10
C ASP A 38 -12.06 -18.60 2.68
N ASP A 39 -13.35 -18.36 2.44
CA ASP A 39 -13.84 -17.84 1.16
C ASP A 39 -13.40 -16.38 0.91
N ALA A 40 -13.38 -15.56 1.98
CA ALA A 40 -13.00 -14.15 1.90
C ALA A 40 -11.53 -13.97 1.49
N LEU A 41 -10.63 -14.83 1.97
CA LEU A 41 -9.22 -14.79 1.61
C LEU A 41 -9.02 -15.07 0.11
N GLU A 42 -9.76 -16.03 -0.44
CA GLU A 42 -9.67 -16.38 -1.86
C GLU A 42 -10.27 -15.29 -2.76
N GLU A 43 -11.39 -14.68 -2.35
CA GLU A 43 -11.95 -13.51 -3.03
C GLU A 43 -10.98 -12.32 -3.05
N LEU A 44 -10.34 -12.02 -1.93
CA LEU A 44 -9.35 -10.93 -1.85
C LEU A 44 -8.14 -11.19 -2.76
N LYS A 45 -7.66 -12.43 -2.85
CA LYS A 45 -6.56 -12.79 -3.77
C LYS A 45 -6.95 -12.57 -5.24
N LYS A 46 -8.17 -12.96 -5.63
CA LYS A 46 -8.68 -12.70 -6.99
C LYS A 46 -8.77 -11.21 -7.28
N LEU A 47 -9.37 -10.45 -6.37
CA LEU A 47 -9.48 -8.99 -6.50
C LEU A 47 -8.11 -8.32 -6.62
N ARG A 48 -7.12 -8.78 -5.84
CA ARG A 48 -5.74 -8.31 -5.90
C ARG A 48 -5.10 -8.56 -7.27
N GLU A 49 -5.31 -9.74 -7.86
CA GLU A 49 -4.80 -10.06 -9.19
C GLU A 49 -5.40 -9.18 -10.29
N GLU A 50 -6.73 -8.97 -10.25
CA GLU A 50 -7.43 -8.06 -11.16
C GLU A 50 -6.92 -6.63 -11.05
N TYR A 51 -6.78 -6.12 -9.82
CA TYR A 51 -6.24 -4.78 -9.57
C TYR A 51 -4.82 -4.63 -10.10
N CYS A 52 -3.96 -5.62 -9.87
CA CYS A 52 -2.59 -5.65 -10.38
C CYS A 52 -2.52 -5.54 -11.91
N GLY A 53 -3.44 -6.17 -12.64
CA GLY A 53 -3.52 -6.06 -14.09
C GLY A 53 -3.80 -4.65 -14.60
N SER A 54 -4.48 -3.84 -13.79
CA SER A 54 -4.89 -2.48 -14.14
C SER A 54 -3.86 -1.38 -13.82
N ILE A 55 -2.76 -1.74 -13.15
CA ILE A 55 -1.67 -0.85 -12.76
C ILE A 55 -0.57 -0.88 -13.84
N ASN A 56 -0.06 0.29 -14.21
CA ASN A 56 1.02 0.41 -15.17
C ASN A 56 2.24 -0.41 -14.73
N ARG A 57 2.88 -1.11 -15.68
CA ARG A 57 4.02 -2.01 -15.45
C ARG A 57 5.15 -1.36 -14.63
N LYS A 58 5.45 -0.07 -14.88
CA LYS A 58 6.48 0.67 -14.14
C LYS A 58 6.16 0.70 -12.64
N TRP A 59 4.95 1.13 -12.29
CA TRP A 59 4.53 1.31 -10.90
C TRP A 59 4.31 0.00 -10.18
N ARG A 60 3.75 -0.99 -10.87
CA ARG A 60 3.63 -2.36 -10.35
C ARG A 60 4.99 -2.99 -10.04
N GLY A 61 5.98 -2.77 -10.90
CA GLY A 61 7.35 -3.24 -10.68
C GLY A 61 7.96 -2.64 -9.41
N LEU A 62 7.86 -1.31 -9.27
CA LEU A 62 8.33 -0.60 -8.08
C LEU A 62 7.61 -1.07 -6.81
N TYR A 63 6.28 -1.18 -6.85
CA TYR A 63 5.47 -1.69 -5.76
C TYR A 63 5.96 -3.06 -5.29
N ASN A 64 6.07 -4.02 -6.21
CA ASN A 64 6.50 -5.38 -5.89
C ASN A 64 7.91 -5.42 -5.27
N GLN A 65 8.84 -4.60 -5.78
CA GLN A 65 10.18 -4.50 -5.21
C GLN A 65 10.15 -4.01 -3.77
N LEU A 66 9.39 -2.94 -3.51
CA LEU A 66 9.28 -2.34 -2.19
C LEU A 66 8.54 -3.25 -1.20
N THR A 67 7.46 -3.92 -1.61
CA THR A 67 6.73 -4.88 -0.76
C THR A 67 7.62 -6.03 -0.34
N ARG A 68 8.46 -6.56 -1.25
CA ARG A 68 9.42 -7.63 -0.90
C ARG A 68 10.47 -7.18 0.11
N HIS A 69 10.90 -5.93 0.03
CA HIS A 69 11.97 -5.43 0.90
C HIS A 69 11.47 -4.90 2.25
N TYR A 70 10.28 -4.30 2.28
CA TYR A 70 9.78 -3.57 3.43
C TYR A 70 8.42 -4.06 3.97
N GLY A 71 7.66 -4.84 3.20
CA GLY A 71 6.25 -5.16 3.48
C GLY A 71 5.28 -4.01 3.16
N ASN A 72 5.64 -2.76 3.42
CA ASN A 72 4.82 -1.57 3.17
C ASN A 72 5.37 -0.69 2.02
N ALA A 73 4.92 -0.94 0.79
CA ALA A 73 5.42 -0.21 -0.38
C ALA A 73 4.86 1.22 -0.52
N VAL A 74 3.63 1.45 -0.05
CA VAL A 74 2.91 2.71 -0.18
C VAL A 74 2.62 3.23 1.23
N VAL A 75 3.01 4.47 1.51
CA VAL A 75 2.88 5.04 2.86
C VAL A 75 2.47 6.51 2.80
N PRO A 76 1.72 7.01 3.80
CA PRO A 76 1.39 8.43 3.83
C PRO A 76 2.62 9.29 4.17
N ALA A 77 2.62 10.51 3.66
CA ALA A 77 3.49 11.58 4.09
C ALA A 77 2.81 12.33 5.25
N LEU A 78 3.33 12.16 6.47
CA LEU A 78 2.75 12.72 7.69
C LEU A 78 3.70 13.74 8.30
N MET A 79 3.21 14.95 8.59
CA MET A 79 4.00 16.02 9.18
C MET A 79 5.33 16.29 8.44
N GLY A 80 5.29 16.24 7.11
CA GLY A 80 6.47 16.40 6.25
C GLY A 80 7.50 15.26 6.34
N ARG A 81 7.08 14.06 6.76
CA ARG A 81 7.93 12.86 6.88
C ARG A 81 7.32 11.68 6.14
N CYS A 82 8.18 10.79 5.66
CA CYS A 82 7.75 9.49 5.14
C CYS A 82 7.33 8.59 6.32
N ALA A 83 6.09 8.09 6.35
CA ALA A 83 5.65 7.21 7.44
C ALA A 83 6.36 5.83 7.44
N GLY A 84 7.07 5.47 6.36
CA GLY A 84 7.82 4.21 6.28
C GLY A 84 9.24 4.26 6.87
N CYS A 85 9.97 5.37 6.73
CA CYS A 85 11.35 5.52 7.26
C CYS A 85 11.55 6.71 8.21
N LEU A 86 10.49 7.48 8.47
CA LEU A 86 10.44 8.62 9.40
C LEU A 86 11.38 9.79 9.10
N THR A 87 12.12 9.72 7.99
CA THR A 87 12.98 10.81 7.53
C THR A 87 12.14 11.97 7.02
N ARG A 88 12.63 13.20 7.24
CA ARG A 88 12.00 14.42 6.73
C ARG A 88 12.08 14.47 5.22
N LEU A 89 10.95 14.71 4.56
CA LEU A 89 10.88 14.87 3.12
C LEU A 89 11.39 16.27 2.74
N PRO A 90 11.98 16.43 1.54
CA PRO A 90 12.39 17.74 1.05
C PRO A 90 11.20 18.71 0.96
N THR A 91 11.42 19.98 1.29
CA THR A 91 10.39 21.02 1.24
C THR A 91 9.73 21.09 -0.13
N ALA A 92 10.51 20.97 -1.21
CA ALA A 92 9.99 20.98 -2.58
C ALA A 92 8.98 19.84 -2.85
N VAL A 93 9.15 18.68 -2.21
CA VAL A 93 8.22 17.54 -2.33
C VAL A 93 6.96 17.79 -1.49
N CYS A 94 7.12 18.31 -0.27
CA CYS A 94 5.98 18.61 0.61
C CYS A 94 5.10 19.76 0.12
N SER A 95 5.70 20.77 -0.49
CA SER A 95 5.02 21.97 -0.99
C SER A 95 4.60 21.87 -2.44
N ASP A 96 4.74 20.70 -3.07
CA ASP A 96 4.32 20.48 -4.45
C ASP A 96 2.80 20.63 -4.57
N PRO A 97 2.28 21.56 -5.40
CA PRO A 97 0.84 21.72 -5.59
C PRO A 97 0.17 20.48 -6.22
N GLU A 98 0.96 19.61 -6.85
CA GLU A 98 0.53 18.39 -7.52
C GLU A 98 0.87 17.12 -6.73
N ARG A 99 1.12 17.22 -5.41
CA ARG A 99 1.62 16.12 -4.55
C ARG A 99 0.85 14.80 -4.64
N ASN A 100 -0.46 14.85 -4.93
CA ASN A 100 -1.30 13.69 -5.17
C ASN A 100 -1.76 13.54 -6.62
N MET A 101 -1.38 14.45 -7.52
CA MET A 101 -1.70 14.42 -8.95
C MET A 101 -0.65 13.68 -9.77
N LYS A 102 0.53 13.43 -9.19
CA LYS A 102 1.55 12.51 -9.69
C LYS A 102 2.05 11.59 -8.58
N ILE A 103 2.76 10.53 -8.96
CA ILE A 103 3.33 9.58 -8.01
C ILE A 103 4.69 10.09 -7.57
N HIS A 104 4.84 10.31 -6.27
CA HIS A 104 6.10 10.64 -5.62
C HIS A 104 6.67 9.42 -4.89
N THR A 105 7.98 9.39 -4.75
CA THR A 105 8.69 8.42 -3.91
C THR A 105 9.51 9.16 -2.87
N CYS A 106 9.62 8.58 -1.68
CA CYS A 106 10.56 9.07 -0.68
C CYS A 106 11.99 9.01 -1.24
N PRO A 107 12.74 10.12 -1.27
CA PRO A 107 14.11 10.13 -1.82
C PRO A 107 15.10 9.31 -0.97
N THR A 108 14.75 9.02 0.29
CA THR A 108 15.59 8.25 1.22
C THR A 108 15.40 6.74 1.07
N CYS A 109 14.15 6.25 1.11
CA CYS A 109 13.88 4.80 1.12
C CYS A 109 13.20 4.27 -0.14
N GLY A 110 12.81 5.15 -1.07
CA GLY A 110 12.18 4.78 -2.34
C GLY A 110 10.69 4.42 -2.26
N ARG A 111 10.10 4.32 -1.05
CA ARG A 111 8.66 4.01 -0.91
C ARG A 111 7.79 5.03 -1.62
N ILE A 112 6.68 4.57 -2.18
CA ILE A 112 5.68 5.43 -2.80
C ILE A 112 5.00 6.22 -1.67
N ILE A 113 4.92 7.54 -1.83
CA ILE A 113 4.32 8.43 -0.83
C ILE A 113 3.07 9.11 -1.39
N TYR A 114 2.09 9.32 -0.52
CA TYR A 114 0.88 10.07 -0.81
C TYR A 114 0.50 10.95 0.39
N TRP A 115 -0.31 11.96 0.18
CA TRP A 115 -0.82 12.81 1.24
C TRP A 115 -2.28 12.46 1.51
N ALA A 116 -2.63 12.23 2.77
CA ALA A 116 -3.99 11.88 3.20
C ALA A 116 -4.70 13.06 3.85
N ASP A 117 -4.20 14.28 3.61
CA ASP A 117 -4.72 15.53 4.18
C ASP A 117 -5.84 16.16 3.35
#